data_AF-A0A660P980-F1
#
_entry.id   AF-A0A660P980-F1
#
_cell.length_a   1.000
_cell.length_b   1.000
_cell.length_c   1.000
_cell.angle_alpha   90.00
_cell.angle_beta   90.00
_cell.angle_gamma   90.00
#
_symmetry.space_group_name_H-M   'P 1'
#
loop_
_entity.id
_entity.type
_entity.pdbx_description
1 polymer ?
#
loop_
_entity_poly.entity_id
_entity_poly.type
_entity_poly.pdbx_seq_one_letter_code
_entity_poly.pdbx_strand_id
1 'polypeptide(L)'
;MLILTRKLGESITIGDDIKVTVLGVFGRQVRIGIDAPAKVVVHREEIYVKIQQENRKAAKSVKQDLVNVMKILKNKLSKDTPKKKPPDIKYKENKNSYRQDNRRTP
;
A
#
# COMPACT_ATOMS: atom_id res chain seq x y z
N MET A 1 -0.93 26.13 -17.01
CA MET A 1 -0.20 25.83 -18.27
C MET A 1 0.37 27.13 -18.79
N LEU A 2 1.68 27.20 -19.05
CA LEU A 2 2.34 28.36 -19.65
C LEU A 2 2.62 28.06 -21.12
N ILE A 3 2.32 29.00 -22.02
CA ILE A 3 2.44 28.81 -23.47
C ILE A 3 3.50 29.77 -23.99
N LEU A 4 4.52 29.25 -24.67
CA LEU A 4 5.62 30.02 -25.24
C LEU A 4 5.85 29.57 -26.68
N THR A 5 5.98 30.53 -27.60
CA THR A 5 6.35 30.24 -28.99
C THR A 5 7.85 30.41 -29.14
N ARG A 6 8.53 29.37 -29.63
CA ARG A 6 9.97 29.36 -29.90
C ARG A 6 10.24 29.07 -31.37
N LYS A 7 11.24 29.75 -31.93
CA LYS A 7 11.80 29.44 -33.26
C LYS A 7 12.87 28.36 -33.15
N LEU A 8 13.31 27.85 -34.29
CA LEU A 8 14.39 26.88 -34.39
C LEU A 8 15.69 27.47 -33.80
N GLY A 9 16.35 26.73 -32.92
CA GLY A 9 17.53 27.18 -32.18
C GLY A 9 17.21 27.93 -30.87
N GLU A 10 15.98 28.38 -30.66
CA GLU A 10 15.62 29.04 -29.40
C GLU A 10 15.37 28.02 -28.28
N SER A 11 15.57 28.48 -27.05
CA SER A 11 15.48 27.66 -25.84
C SER A 11 14.54 28.25 -24.79
N ILE A 12 14.06 27.38 -23.91
CA ILE A 12 13.28 27.68 -22.70
C ILE A 12 14.05 27.08 -21.53
N THR A 13 14.22 27.83 -20.45
CA THR A 13 14.82 27.35 -19.21
C THR A 13 13.75 27.16 -18.14
N ILE A 14 13.83 26.05 -17.39
CA ILE A 14 12.92 25.71 -16.30
C ILE A 14 13.77 25.59 -15.02
N GLY A 15 13.59 26.54 -14.09
CA GLY A 15 14.53 26.71 -12.98
C GLY A 15 15.95 26.98 -13.49
N ASP A 16 16.94 26.48 -12.76
CA ASP A 16 18.36 26.72 -13.07
C ASP A 16 19.02 25.57 -13.83
N ASP A 17 18.45 24.36 -13.74
CA ASP A 17 19.11 23.13 -14.17
C ASP A 17 18.54 22.53 -15.48
N ILE A 18 17.36 22.97 -15.94
CA ILE A 18 16.68 22.35 -17.10
C ILE A 18 16.60 23.32 -18.27
N LYS A 19 17.04 22.88 -19.43
CA LYS A 19 16.98 23.64 -20.69
C LYS A 19 16.33 22.83 -21.80
N VAL A 20 15.31 23.40 -22.42
CA VAL A 20 14.56 22.80 -23.53
C VAL A 20 14.86 23.61 -24.79
N THR A 21 15.42 22.96 -25.81
CA THR A 21 15.86 23.60 -27.07
C THR A 21 15.08 23.06 -28.25
N VAL A 22 14.60 23.93 -29.13
CA VAL A 22 14.01 23.49 -30.41
C VAL A 22 15.12 23.24 -31.41
N LEU A 23 15.43 21.97 -31.67
CA LEU A 23 16.52 21.57 -32.57
C LEU A 23 16.10 21.55 -34.04
N GLY A 24 14.83 21.33 -34.33
CA GLY A 24 14.35 21.18 -35.70
C GLY A 24 12.83 21.04 -35.79
N VAL A 25 12.27 21.43 -36.94
CA VAL A 25 10.87 21.18 -37.27
C VAL A 25 10.82 20.43 -38.59
N PHE A 26 10.23 19.25 -38.58
CA PHE A 26 10.12 18.35 -39.73
C PHE A 26 8.64 18.10 -40.02
N GLY A 27 8.05 18.97 -40.85
CA GLY A 27 6.63 18.93 -41.16
C GLY A 27 5.78 19.10 -39.90
N ARG A 28 5.18 18.00 -39.42
CA ARG A 28 4.34 17.98 -38.20
C ARG A 28 5.09 17.55 -36.94
N GLN A 29 6.35 17.15 -37.07
CA GLN A 29 7.17 16.70 -35.95
C GLN A 29 8.16 17.79 -35.55
N VAL A 30 8.41 17.91 -34.24
CA VAL A 30 9.38 18.85 -33.69
C VAL A 30 10.46 18.05 -32.97
N ARG A 31 11.72 18.31 -33.30
CA ARG A 31 12.87 17.74 -32.59
C ARG A 31 13.20 18.66 -31.42
N ILE A 32 12.99 18.17 -30.21
CA ILE A 32 13.21 18.90 -28.97
C ILE A 32 14.41 18.27 -28.27
N GLY A 33 15.41 19.09 -27.93
CA GLY A 33 16.49 18.73 -27.03
C GLY A 33 16.11 19.11 -25.61
N ILE A 34 16.31 18.20 -24.65
CA ILE A 34 16.12 18.47 -23.23
C ILE A 34 17.45 18.18 -22.56
N ASP A 35 18.03 19.21 -21.97
CA ASP A 35 19.19 19.13 -21.10
C ASP A 35 18.70 19.26 -19.66
N ALA A 36 19.00 18.27 -18.85
CA ALA A 36 18.56 18.17 -17.46
C ALA A 36 19.58 17.35 -16.67
N PRO A 37 19.77 17.64 -15.37
CA PRO A 37 20.69 16.90 -14.52
C PRO A 37 20.20 15.47 -14.31
N ALA A 38 21.13 14.53 -14.05
CA ALA A 38 20.83 13.10 -13.89
C ALA A 38 19.81 12.78 -12.79
N LYS A 39 19.65 13.67 -11.79
CA LYS A 39 18.63 13.56 -10.72
C LYS A 39 17.20 13.68 -11.26
N VAL A 40 17.00 14.35 -12.40
CA VAL A 40 15.70 14.57 -13.03
C VAL A 40 15.54 13.59 -14.18
N VAL A 41 14.62 12.64 -14.02
CA VAL A 41 14.34 11.65 -15.06
C VAL A 41 13.43 12.26 -16.12
N VAL A 42 13.84 12.16 -17.39
CA VAL A 42 13.07 12.65 -18.53
C VAL A 42 12.46 11.45 -19.28
N HIS A 43 11.13 11.47 -19.44
CA HIS A 43 10.40 10.43 -20.15
C HIS A 43 9.53 11.04 -21.24
N ARG A 44 9.20 10.21 -22.23
CA ARG A 44 8.09 10.51 -23.14
C ARG A 44 6.77 10.28 -22.39
N GLU A 45 5.78 11.12 -22.64
CA GLU A 45 4.51 11.11 -21.92
C GLU A 45 3.81 9.74 -21.98
N GLU A 46 3.76 9.13 -23.15
CA GLU A 46 3.12 7.83 -23.35
C GLU A 46 3.79 6.70 -22.56
N ILE A 47 5.10 6.80 -22.34
CA ILE A 47 5.86 5.84 -21.55
C ILE A 47 5.62 6.08 -20.06
N TYR A 48 5.64 7.34 -19.63
CA TYR A 48 5.37 7.71 -18.24
C TYR A 48 3.99 7.25 -17.78
N VAL A 49 2.95 7.48 -18.60
CA VAL A 49 1.57 7.04 -18.30
C VAL A 49 1.50 5.52 -18.17
N LYS A 50 2.14 4.76 -19.06
CA LYS A 50 2.18 3.29 -19.00
C LYS A 50 2.84 2.78 -17.72
N ILE A 51 4.00 3.33 -17.36
CA ILE A 51 4.72 2.97 -16.13
C ILE A 51 3.81 3.21 -14.90
N GLN A 52 3.15 4.36 -14.84
CA GLN A 52 2.27 4.69 -13.73
C GLN A 52 1.04 3.77 -13.65
N GLN A 53 0.49 3.34 -14.78
CA GLN A 53 -0.62 2.39 -14.80
C GLN A 53 -0.18 1.00 -14.32
N GLU A 54 0.94 0.49 -14.79
CA GLU A 54 1.46 -0.82 -14.38
C GLU A 54 1.85 -0.83 -12.90
N ASN A 55 2.50 0.23 -12.40
CA ASN A 55 2.80 0.37 -10.97
C ASN A 55 1.53 0.34 -10.11
N ARG A 56 0.45 0.99 -10.56
CA ARG A 56 -0.85 0.94 -9.85
C ARG A 56 -1.48 -0.44 -9.90
N LYS A 57 -1.38 -1.18 -11.02
CA LYS A 57 -1.89 -2.55 -11.13
C LYS A 57 -1.14 -3.49 -10.20
N ALA A 58 0.18 -3.44 -10.21
CA ALA A 58 1.04 -4.22 -9.31
C ALA A 58 0.75 -3.92 -7.83
N ALA A 59 0.58 -2.64 -7.46
CA ALA A 59 0.23 -2.28 -6.09
C ALA A 59 -1.13 -2.82 -5.64
N LYS A 60 -2.08 -3.01 -6.57
CA LYS A 60 -3.40 -3.60 -6.27
C LYS A 60 -3.31 -5.12 -6.10
N SER A 61 -2.54 -5.82 -6.94
CA SER A 61 -2.39 -7.28 -6.82
C SER A 61 -1.71 -7.69 -5.52
N VAL A 62 -0.67 -6.97 -5.09
CA VAL A 62 0.05 -7.25 -3.83
C VAL A 62 -0.88 -7.24 -2.60
N LYS A 63 -1.82 -6.29 -2.53
CA LYS A 63 -2.81 -6.26 -1.43
C LYS A 63 -3.69 -7.51 -1.43
N GLN A 64 -4.14 -7.94 -2.60
CA GLN A 64 -4.99 -9.12 -2.73
C GLN A 64 -4.23 -10.40 -2.35
N ASP A 65 -2.96 -10.49 -2.75
CA ASP A 65 -2.10 -11.64 -2.46
C ASP A 65 -1.81 -11.73 -0.95
N LEU A 66 -1.52 -10.61 -0.29
CA LEU A 66 -1.31 -10.57 1.17
C LEU A 66 -2.56 -11.00 1.95
N VAL A 67 -3.75 -10.56 1.53
CA VAL A 67 -5.03 -10.97 2.16
C VAL A 67 -5.26 -12.47 1.99
N ASN A 68 -4.98 -13.01 0.81
CA ASN A 68 -5.11 -14.43 0.52
C ASN A 68 -4.13 -15.27 1.36
N VAL A 69 -2.87 -14.84 1.47
CA VAL A 69 -1.86 -15.49 2.30
C VAL A 69 -2.27 -15.47 3.78
N MET A 70 -2.74 -14.32 4.30
CA MET A 70 -3.21 -14.21 5.68
C MET A 70 -4.40 -15.15 5.96
N LYS A 71 -5.32 -15.32 5.02
CA LYS A 71 -6.44 -16.24 5.12
C LYS A 71 -5.98 -17.70 5.20
N ILE A 72 -4.96 -18.08 4.40
CA ILE A 72 -4.36 -19.41 4.43
C ILE A 72 -3.67 -19.67 5.77
N LEU A 73 -2.88 -18.72 6.26
CA LEU A 73 -2.23 -18.80 7.57
C LEU A 73 -3.26 -18.96 8.69
N LYS A 74 -4.30 -18.12 8.72
CA LYS A 74 -5.38 -18.22 9.72
C LYS A 74 -6.06 -19.59 9.72
N ASN A 75 -6.27 -20.18 8.54
CA ASN A 75 -6.85 -21.52 8.41
C ASN A 75 -5.90 -22.66 8.81
N LYS A 76 -4.58 -22.46 8.74
CA LYS A 76 -3.59 -23.42 9.23
C LYS A 76 -3.43 -23.33 10.75
N LEU A 77 -3.36 -22.11 11.30
CA LEU A 77 -3.29 -21.89 12.75
C LEU A 77 -4.53 -22.41 13.51
N SER A 78 -5.70 -22.48 12.86
CA SER A 78 -6.93 -23.00 13.49
C SER A 78 -7.09 -24.52 13.45
N LYS A 79 -6.21 -25.27 12.78
CA LYS A 79 -6.29 -26.74 12.69
C LYS A 79 -5.57 -27.51 13.82
N ASP A 80 -4.78 -26.84 14.66
CA ASP A 80 -3.98 -27.49 15.71
C ASP A 80 -4.32 -27.04 17.15
N THR A 81 -5.60 -26.85 17.48
CA THR A 81 -6.01 -26.91 18.90
C THR A 81 -7.06 -28.00 19.07
N PRO A 82 -6.72 -29.15 19.65
CA PRO A 82 -7.73 -30.13 20.02
C PRO A 82 -8.66 -29.45 21.03
N LYS A 83 -9.94 -29.28 20.67
CA LYS A 83 -11.00 -28.96 21.63
C LYS A 83 -11.11 -30.13 22.62
N LYS A 84 -10.25 -30.17 23.64
CA LYS A 84 -10.49 -30.99 24.83
C LYS A 84 -11.73 -30.40 25.49
N LYS A 85 -12.84 -31.17 25.52
CA LYS A 85 -13.96 -30.89 26.43
C LYS A 85 -13.36 -30.70 27.83
N PRO A 86 -13.76 -29.65 28.58
CA PRO A 86 -13.37 -29.56 29.98
C PRO A 86 -13.76 -30.88 30.66
N PRO A 87 -12.89 -31.50 31.46
CA PRO A 87 -13.26 -32.71 32.19
C PRO A 87 -14.48 -32.40 33.07
N ASP A 88 -15.46 -33.30 33.10
CA ASP A 88 -16.62 -33.20 33.99
C ASP A 88 -16.13 -33.21 35.44
N ILE A 89 -16.03 -32.03 36.04
CA ILE A 89 -15.75 -31.89 37.47
C ILE A 89 -17.01 -32.30 38.21
N LYS A 90 -17.10 -33.58 38.62
CA LYS A 90 -18.09 -34.03 39.58
C LYS A 90 -17.74 -33.44 40.95
N TYR A 91 -18.43 -32.36 41.32
CA TYR A 91 -18.40 -31.85 42.68
C TYR A 91 -18.90 -32.95 43.62
N LYS A 92 -18.07 -33.37 44.58
CA LYS A 92 -18.55 -34.08 45.76
C LYS A 92 -19.31 -33.04 46.59
N GLU A 93 -20.63 -33.14 46.63
CA GLU A 93 -21.46 -32.42 47.61
C GLU A 93 -21.00 -32.81 49.00
N ASN A 94 -20.16 -31.98 49.61
CA ASN A 94 -19.81 -32.15 51.01
C ASN A 94 -20.91 -31.49 51.84
N LYS A 95 -21.89 -32.30 52.27
CA LYS A 95 -22.91 -31.92 53.25
C LYS A 95 -22.26 -31.79 54.62
N ASN A 96 -21.55 -30.69 54.87
CA ASN A 96 -21.23 -30.29 56.24
C ASN A 96 -21.99 -29.02 56.59
N SER A 97 -23.10 -29.27 57.27
CA SER A 97 -23.92 -28.35 58.03
C SER A 97 -23.09 -27.69 59.14
N TYR A 98 -22.76 -26.42 58.97
CA TYR A 98 -22.50 -25.57 60.13
C TYR A 98 -23.83 -24.95 60.55
N ARG A 99 -24.42 -25.63 61.53
CA ARG A 99 -25.37 -25.05 62.47
C ARG A 99 -24.68 -23.94 63.28
N GLN A 100 -25.56 -23.14 63.87
CA GLN A 100 -25.38 -22.22 65.00
C GLN A 100 -25.10 -20.79 64.59
N ASP A 101 -26.14 -19.95 64.58
CA ASP A 101 -26.84 -19.40 65.76
C ASP A 101 -26.22 -18.07 66.16
N ASN A 102 -27.11 -17.09 66.20
CA ASN A 102 -27.40 -16.27 67.37
C ASN A 102 -27.08 -14.78 67.35
N ARG A 103 -28.19 -14.06 67.63
CA ARG A 103 -28.35 -12.72 68.24
C ARG A 103 -28.22 -11.56 67.26
N ARG A 104 -29.35 -11.00 66.76
CA ARG A 104 -30.24 -10.04 67.47
C ARG A 104 -29.47 -9.06 68.35
N THR A 105 -29.47 -7.80 67.93
CA THR A 105 -29.63 -6.62 68.79
C THR A 105 -30.13 -5.45 67.93
N PRO A 106 -30.80 -4.46 68.55
CA PRO A 106 -32.00 -3.79 68.04
C PRO A 106 -31.79 -2.81 66.89
#